data_AF-A0A7L4ZEW7-F1
#
_entry.id   AF-A0A7L4ZEW7-F1
#
_cell.length_a   1.000
_cell.length_b   1.000
_cell.length_c   1.000
_cell.angle_alpha   90.00
_cell.angle_beta   90.00
_cell.angle_gamma   90.00
#
_symmetry.space_group_name_H-M   'P 1'
#
loop_
_entity.id
_entity.type
_entity.pdbx_description
1 polymer ?
#
loop_
_entity_poly.entity_id
_entity_poly.type
_entity_poly.pdbx_seq_one_letter_code
_entity_poly.pdbx_strand_id
1 'polypeptide(L)'
;MLVDSKIDIKIKLASLWTALMFLYIYADYFQTMTPSHREMVESMQTPNGPLTPGLLLISSVIIMIPALMIMLSIFLKPKINRILNIIMGIIWALLSIMIFFDSISSEWQHFFAFYQVVELVVLSIIIWQAFKWPKIVD
;
A
#
# COMPACT_ATOMS: atom_id res chain seq x y z
N MET A 1 34.03 -11.80 10.01
CA MET A 1 33.63 -11.33 8.68
C MET A 1 32.18 -11.75 8.47
N LEU A 2 31.26 -10.81 8.19
CA LEU A 2 29.84 -11.12 8.00
C LEU A 2 29.58 -11.41 6.52
N VAL A 3 28.75 -12.41 6.22
CA VAL A 3 28.37 -12.79 4.86
C VAL A 3 26.85 -12.79 4.76
N ASP A 4 26.31 -12.03 3.82
CA ASP A 4 24.87 -11.99 3.57
C ASP A 4 24.42 -13.15 2.67
N SER A 5 23.35 -13.83 3.08
CA SER A 5 22.70 -14.85 2.26
C SER A 5 21.88 -14.21 1.14
N LYS A 6 21.82 -14.86 -0.03
CA LYS A 6 20.97 -14.41 -1.14
C LYS A 6 19.49 -14.62 -0.78
N ILE A 7 18.77 -13.52 -0.55
CA ILE A 7 17.33 -13.56 -0.25
C ILE A 7 16.52 -13.81 -1.53
N ASP A 8 15.58 -14.76 -1.48
CA ASP A 8 14.63 -15.04 -2.55
C ASP A 8 13.77 -13.80 -2.87
N ILE A 9 13.59 -13.50 -4.14
CA ILE A 9 12.77 -12.37 -4.62
C ILE A 9 11.33 -12.42 -4.11
N LYS A 10 10.74 -13.62 -3.93
CA LYS A 10 9.42 -13.79 -3.33
C LYS A 10 9.36 -13.25 -1.92
N ILE A 11 10.39 -13.52 -1.12
CA ILE A 11 10.51 -13.03 0.26
C ILE A 11 10.68 -11.52 0.26
N LYS A 12 11.49 -10.97 -0.65
CA LYS A 12 11.65 -9.52 -0.79
C LYS A 12 10.33 -8.83 -1.10
N LEU A 13 9.58 -9.34 -2.08
CA LEU A 13 8.26 -8.80 -2.45
C LEU A 13 7.27 -8.89 -1.29
N ALA A 14 7.17 -10.04 -0.62
CA ALA A 14 6.32 -10.19 0.56
C ALA A 14 6.70 -9.22 1.69
N SER A 15 8.00 -9.01 1.91
CA SER A 15 8.50 -8.06 2.93
C SER A 15 8.14 -6.62 2.57
N LEU A 16 8.18 -6.25 1.29
CA LEU A 16 7.80 -4.91 0.83
C LEU A 16 6.29 -4.67 0.98
N TRP A 17 5.43 -5.63 0.62
CA TRP A 17 3.99 -5.54 0.88
C TRP A 17 3.68 -5.46 2.37
N THR A 18 4.46 -6.17 3.20
CA THR A 18 4.33 -6.08 4.66
C THR A 18 4.69 -4.69 5.17
N ALA A 19 5.81 -4.11 4.71
CA ALA A 19 6.19 -2.75 5.04
C ALA A 19 5.12 -1.74 4.60
N LEU A 20 4.55 -1.92 3.40
CA LEU A 20 3.46 -1.08 2.89
C LEU A 20 2.21 -1.15 3.79
N MET A 21 1.82 -2.35 4.22
CA MET A 21 0.70 -2.51 5.17
C MET A 21 0.94 -1.79 6.49
N PHE A 22 2.16 -1.81 7.03
CA PHE A 22 2.48 -1.04 8.23
C PHE A 22 2.42 0.47 8.00
N LEU A 23 2.86 0.96 6.84
CA LEU A 23 2.73 2.38 6.50
C LEU A 23 1.26 2.81 6.49
N TYR A 24 0.37 2.03 5.86
CA TYR A 24 -1.07 2.29 5.88
C TYR A 24 -1.65 2.34 7.30
N ILE A 25 -1.32 1.34 8.13
CA ILE A 25 -1.83 1.29 9.51
C ILE A 25 -1.41 2.53 10.30
N TYR A 26 -0.14 2.96 10.20
CA TYR A 26 0.32 4.14 10.93
C TYR A 26 -0.21 5.46 10.35
N ALA A 27 -0.31 5.56 9.02
CA ALA A 27 -0.89 6.72 8.36
C ALA A 27 -2.35 6.93 8.81
N ASP A 28 -3.16 5.87 8.76
CA ASP A 28 -4.56 5.91 9.20
C ASP A 28 -4.67 6.17 10.71
N TYR A 29 -3.81 5.55 11.51
CA TYR A 29 -3.78 5.79 12.96
C TYR A 29 -3.56 7.28 13.28
N PHE A 30 -2.57 7.91 12.66
CA PHE A 30 -2.34 9.34 12.87
C PHE A 30 -3.45 10.21 12.27
N GLN A 31 -4.09 9.78 11.18
CA GLN A 31 -5.25 10.48 10.63
C GLN A 31 -6.40 10.57 11.62
N THR A 32 -6.67 9.51 12.40
CA THR A 32 -7.71 9.54 13.45
C THR A 32 -7.42 10.52 14.59
N MET A 33 -6.17 10.99 14.71
CA MET A 33 -5.79 12.01 15.68
C MET A 33 -6.05 13.44 15.18
N THR A 34 -6.30 13.63 13.88
CA THR A 34 -6.56 14.96 13.31
C THR A 34 -7.96 15.46 13.68
N PRO A 35 -8.14 16.76 13.96
CA PRO A 35 -9.44 17.32 14.32
C PRO A 35 -10.51 17.08 13.23
N SER A 36 -10.15 17.31 11.96
CA SER A 36 -11.05 17.14 10.82
C SER A 36 -11.58 15.72 10.70
N HIS A 37 -10.73 14.70 10.89
CA HIS A 37 -11.19 13.32 10.81
C HIS A 37 -12.14 12.95 11.96
N ARG A 38 -11.90 13.47 13.17
CA ARG A 38 -12.79 13.21 14.32
C ARG A 38 -14.18 13.79 14.11
N GLU A 39 -14.26 15.03 13.62
CA GLU A 39 -15.53 15.67 13.28
C GLU A 39 -16.31 14.89 12.20
N MET A 40 -15.59 14.35 11.21
CA MET A 40 -16.20 13.50 10.17
C MET A 40 -16.78 12.21 10.75
N VAL A 41 -16.04 11.53 11.64
CA VAL A 41 -16.53 10.31 12.30
C VAL A 41 -17.73 10.59 13.19
N GLU A 42 -17.70 11.67 13.99
CA GLU A 42 -18.81 12.06 14.86
C GLU A 42 -20.08 12.42 14.08
N SER A 43 -19.91 13.07 12.92
CA SER A 43 -21.03 13.43 12.03
C SER A 43 -21.49 12.29 11.11
N MET A 44 -20.88 11.09 11.20
CA MET A 44 -21.13 9.96 10.30
C MET A 44 -20.93 10.34 8.82
N GLN A 45 -19.88 11.12 8.53
CA GLN A 45 -19.51 11.56 7.19
C GLN A 45 -18.11 11.08 6.78
N THR A 46 -17.89 11.03 5.47
CA THR A 46 -16.60 10.80 4.82
C THR A 46 -16.39 11.88 3.77
N PRO A 47 -15.18 12.04 3.20
CA PRO A 47 -14.95 13.02 2.14
C PRO A 47 -15.89 12.84 0.94
N ASN A 48 -16.41 11.61 0.75
CA ASN A 48 -17.23 11.21 -0.40
C ASN A 48 -18.72 11.06 -0.07
N GLY A 49 -19.17 11.50 1.12
CA GLY A 49 -20.56 11.42 1.55
C GLY A 49 -20.75 10.63 2.85
N PRO A 50 -21.99 10.21 3.17
CA PRO A 50 -22.31 9.56 4.44
C PRO A 50 -21.50 8.28 4.69
N LEU A 51 -21.04 8.12 5.93
CA LEU A 51 -20.43 6.88 6.38
C LEU A 51 -21.51 5.79 6.45
N THR A 52 -21.42 4.80 5.57
CA THR A 52 -22.36 3.68 5.52
C THR A 52 -21.64 2.35 5.73
N PRO A 53 -22.35 1.33 6.25
CA PRO A 53 -21.78 -0.02 6.36
C PRO A 53 -21.28 -0.57 5.01
N GLY A 54 -21.95 -0.22 3.91
CA GLY A 54 -21.53 -0.61 2.57
C GLY A 54 -20.20 0.02 2.17
N LEU A 55 -19.99 1.30 2.46
CA LEU A 55 -18.73 1.97 2.20
C LEU A 55 -17.57 1.36 3.00
N LEU A 56 -17.81 1.05 4.29
CA LEU A 56 -16.83 0.38 5.14
C LEU A 56 -16.43 -1.00 4.61
N LEU A 57 -17.40 -1.77 4.12
CA LEU A 57 -17.12 -3.08 3.51
C LEU A 57 -16.27 -2.94 2.24
N ILE A 58 -16.59 -1.97 1.38
CA ILE A 58 -15.83 -1.69 0.15
C ILE A 58 -14.38 -1.30 0.49
N SER A 59 -14.18 -0.35 1.41
CA SER A 59 -12.84 0.06 1.86
C SER A 59 -12.04 -1.11 2.45
N SER A 60 -12.71 -1.98 3.21
CA SER A 60 -12.08 -3.19 3.77
C SER A 60 -11.61 -4.15 2.67
N VAL A 61 -12.42 -4.36 1.63
CA VAL A 61 -12.05 -5.22 0.50
C VAL A 61 -10.86 -4.65 -0.28
N ILE A 62 -10.81 -3.33 -0.46
CA ILE A 62 -9.67 -2.66 -1.12
C ILE A 62 -8.39 -2.93 -0.33
N ILE A 63 -8.35 -2.66 0.98
CA ILE A 63 -7.15 -2.85 1.81
C ILE A 63 -6.80 -4.34 2.01
N MET A 64 -7.77 -5.26 1.85
CA MET A 64 -7.48 -6.68 1.91
C MET A 64 -6.57 -7.16 0.77
N ILE A 65 -6.59 -6.50 -0.39
CA ILE A 65 -5.76 -6.89 -1.55
C ILE A 65 -4.26 -6.81 -1.25
N PRO A 66 -3.68 -5.68 -0.77
CA PRO A 66 -2.26 -5.61 -0.42
C PRO A 66 -1.90 -6.56 0.74
N ALA A 67 -2.82 -6.81 1.68
CA ALA A 67 -2.62 -7.81 2.72
C ALA A 67 -2.49 -9.22 2.14
N LEU A 68 -3.36 -9.59 1.19
CA LEU A 68 -3.26 -10.88 0.48
C LEU A 68 -2.00 -10.96 -0.38
N MET A 69 -1.55 -9.85 -0.97
CA MET A 69 -0.32 -9.81 -1.76
C MET A 69 0.92 -10.25 -0.97
N ILE A 70 0.95 -10.09 0.35
CA ILE A 70 2.01 -10.64 1.22
C ILE A 70 2.09 -12.16 1.06
N MET A 71 0.96 -12.83 1.25
CA MET A 71 0.84 -14.28 1.13
C MET A 71 1.07 -14.73 -0.32
N LEU A 72 0.37 -14.10 -1.27
CA LEU A 72 0.43 -14.45 -2.70
C LEU A 72 1.85 -14.32 -3.27
N SER A 73 2.64 -13.35 -2.77
CA SER A 73 4.04 -13.18 -3.15
C SER A 73 4.92 -14.39 -2.83
N ILE A 74 4.53 -15.21 -1.85
CA ILE A 74 5.27 -16.42 -1.48
C ILE A 74 4.74 -17.63 -2.25
N PHE A 75 3.42 -17.86 -2.20
CA PHE A 75 2.83 -19.12 -2.65
C PHE A 75 2.64 -19.22 -4.18
N LEU A 76 2.49 -18.10 -4.89
CA LEU A 76 2.20 -18.16 -6.32
C LEU A 76 3.42 -18.57 -7.17
N LYS A 77 3.13 -19.19 -8.32
CA LYS A 77 4.14 -19.50 -9.34
C LYS A 77 4.78 -18.20 -9.87
N PRO A 78 6.10 -18.20 -10.17
CA PRO A 78 6.82 -16.97 -10.52
C PRO A 78 6.19 -16.13 -11.64
N LYS A 79 5.66 -16.76 -12.70
CA LYS A 79 5.03 -16.05 -13.83
C LYS A 79 3.80 -15.22 -13.40
N ILE A 80 2.88 -15.84 -12.66
CA ILE A 80 1.65 -15.19 -12.18
C ILE A 80 2.01 -14.13 -11.13
N ASN A 81 2.88 -14.49 -10.21
CA ASN A 81 3.31 -13.62 -9.12
C ASN A 81 3.94 -12.31 -9.61
N ARG A 82 4.80 -12.42 -10.64
CA ARG A 82 5.40 -11.27 -11.32
C ARG A 82 4.36 -10.31 -11.89
N ILE A 83 3.37 -10.84 -12.62
CA ILE A 83 2.32 -10.03 -13.25
C ILE A 83 1.48 -9.34 -12.18
N LEU A 84 1.06 -10.07 -11.14
CA LEU A 84 0.27 -9.49 -10.05
C LEU A 84 1.01 -8.41 -9.30
N ASN A 85 2.28 -8.60 -8.96
CA ASN A 85 3.07 -7.57 -8.28
C ASN A 85 3.20 -6.28 -9.09
N ILE A 86 3.36 -6.38 -10.42
CA ILE A 86 3.43 -5.20 -11.29
C ILE A 86 2.06 -4.52 -11.36
N ILE A 87 0.99 -5.26 -11.66
CA ILE A 87 -0.35 -4.69 -11.83
C ILE A 87 -0.82 -4.05 -10.52
N MET A 88 -0.74 -4.79 -9.40
CA MET A 88 -1.16 -4.28 -8.10
C MET A 88 -0.24 -3.14 -7.63
N GLY A 89 1.07 -3.24 -7.86
CA GLY A 89 1.98 -2.15 -7.56
C GLY A 89 1.60 -0.84 -8.28
N ILE A 90 1.26 -0.91 -9.57
CA ILE A 90 0.84 0.26 -10.36
C ILE A 90 -0.50 0.81 -9.85
N ILE A 91 -1.51 -0.06 -9.64
CA ILE A 91 -2.83 0.37 -9.16
C ILE A 91 -2.70 1.10 -7.82
N TRP A 92 -1.96 0.52 -6.86
CA TRP A 92 -1.76 1.14 -5.55
C TRP A 92 -0.91 2.41 -5.62
N ALA A 93 0.05 2.50 -6.54
CA ALA A 93 0.82 3.72 -6.76
C ALA A 93 -0.09 4.85 -7.28
N LEU A 94 -0.98 4.56 -8.22
CA LEU A 94 -1.95 5.55 -8.71
C LEU A 94 -2.89 6.03 -7.61
N LEU A 95 -3.41 5.11 -6.78
CA LEU A 95 -4.23 5.46 -5.63
C LEU A 95 -3.44 6.34 -4.63
N SER A 96 -2.19 5.98 -4.33
CA SER A 96 -1.34 6.75 -3.41
C SER A 96 -1.04 8.16 -3.94
N ILE A 97 -0.86 8.31 -5.27
CA ILE A 97 -0.69 9.63 -5.92
C ILE A 97 -1.96 10.48 -5.77
N MET A 98 -3.15 9.90 -6.01
CA MET A 98 -4.40 10.64 -5.85
C MET A 98 -4.55 11.16 -4.42
N ILE A 99 -4.33 10.28 -3.44
CA ILE A 99 -4.40 10.59 -2.02
C ILE A 99 -3.36 11.63 -1.60
N PHE A 100 -2.15 11.58 -2.18
CA PHE A 100 -1.11 12.58 -1.92
C PHE A 100 -1.58 13.99 -2.28
N PHE A 101 -2.18 14.18 -3.46
CA PHE A 101 -2.67 15.48 -3.90
C PHE A 101 -3.82 16.00 -3.03
N ASP A 102 -4.68 15.11 -2.54
CA ASP A 102 -5.73 15.49 -1.59
C ASP A 102 -5.10 15.93 -0.24
N SER A 103 -4.08 15.22 0.23
CA SER A 103 -3.47 15.41 1.56
C SER A 103 -2.62 16.68 1.68
N ILE A 104 -1.98 17.13 0.59
CA ILE A 104 -1.18 18.37 0.60
C ILE A 104 -2.03 19.64 0.72
N SER A 105 -3.34 19.55 0.55
CA SER A 105 -4.25 20.70 0.63
C SER A 105 -4.55 21.14 2.07
N SER A 106 -4.24 20.30 3.08
CA SER A 106 -4.53 20.54 4.48
C SER A 106 -3.27 20.46 5.34
N GLU A 107 -2.99 21.50 6.13
CA GLU A 107 -1.83 21.52 7.03
C GLU A 107 -1.82 20.34 8.01
N TRP A 108 -3.00 19.92 8.47
CA TRP A 108 -3.17 18.79 9.38
C TRP A 108 -2.87 17.44 8.72
N GLN A 109 -2.75 17.36 7.40
CA GLN A 109 -2.52 16.13 6.63
C GLN A 109 -1.13 16.06 5.98
N HIS A 110 -0.22 17.01 6.26
CA HIS A 110 1.15 16.94 5.76
C HIS A 110 1.91 15.66 6.15
N PHE A 111 1.65 15.13 7.37
CA PHE A 111 2.22 13.84 7.77
C PHE A 111 1.71 12.71 6.86
N PHE A 112 0.42 12.76 6.48
CA PHE A 112 -0.21 11.76 5.62
C PHE A 112 0.39 11.83 4.21
N ALA A 113 0.62 13.04 3.68
CA ALA A 113 1.34 13.24 2.43
C ALA A 113 2.79 12.68 2.48
N PHE A 114 3.48 12.81 3.62
CA PHE A 114 4.79 12.18 3.81
C PHE A 114 4.72 10.65 3.76
N TYR A 115 3.73 10.03 4.40
CA TYR A 115 3.47 8.59 4.29
C TYR A 115 3.27 8.18 2.82
N GLN A 116 2.45 8.92 2.06
CA GLN A 116 2.21 8.65 0.64
C GLN A 116 3.49 8.68 -0.20
N VAL A 117 4.42 9.60 0.07
CA VAL A 117 5.73 9.64 -0.62
C VAL A 117 6.54 8.38 -0.33
N VAL A 118 6.59 7.92 0.93
CA VAL A 118 7.33 6.71 1.31
C VAL A 118 6.66 5.46 0.70
N GLU A 119 5.34 5.38 0.71
CA GLU A 119 4.56 4.31 0.08
C GLU A 119 4.85 4.23 -1.42
N LEU A 120 4.91 5.37 -2.12
CA LEU A 120 5.28 5.42 -3.54
C LEU A 120 6.70 4.91 -3.81
N VAL A 121 7.64 5.18 -2.92
CA VAL A 121 9.01 4.62 -3.01
C VAL A 121 8.96 3.10 -2.87
N VAL A 122 8.25 2.58 -1.86
CA VAL A 122 8.10 1.12 -1.64
C VAL A 122 7.42 0.45 -2.84
N LEU A 123 6.33 1.02 -3.34
CA LEU A 123 5.60 0.52 -4.51
C LEU A 123 6.48 0.53 -5.77
N SER A 124 7.26 1.59 -5.97
CA SER A 124 8.24 1.66 -7.07
C SER A 124 9.28 0.54 -6.97
N ILE A 125 9.75 0.22 -5.76
CA ILE A 125 10.68 -0.90 -5.53
C ILE A 125 9.99 -2.25 -5.81
N ILE A 126 8.75 -2.45 -5.38
CA ILE A 126 7.96 -3.67 -5.69
C ILE A 126 7.88 -3.88 -7.21
N ILE A 127 7.44 -2.85 -7.92
CA ILE A 127 7.31 -2.87 -9.38
C ILE A 127 8.65 -3.18 -10.03
N TRP A 128 9.71 -2.48 -9.63
CA TRP A 128 11.06 -2.67 -10.18
C TRP A 128 11.61 -4.07 -9.93
N GLN A 129 11.46 -4.61 -8.71
CA GLN A 129 11.90 -5.97 -8.40
C GLN A 129 11.12 -7.00 -9.22
N ALA A 130 9.80 -6.85 -9.34
CA ALA A 130 8.99 -7.73 -10.16
C ALA A 130 9.37 -7.64 -11.65
N PHE A 131 9.67 -6.44 -12.17
CA PHE A 131 10.16 -6.28 -13.54
C PHE A 131 11.50 -6.96 -13.78
N LYS A 132 12.47 -6.78 -12.87
CA LYS A 132 13.82 -7.36 -12.93
C LYS A 132 13.90 -8.82 -12.49
N TRP A 133 12.76 -9.46 -12.20
CA TRP A 133 12.74 -10.87 -11.81
C TRP A 133 13.50 -11.71 -12.84
N PRO A 134 14.56 -12.43 -12.43
CA PRO A 134 15.38 -13.23 -13.34
C PRO A 134 14.50 -14.25 -14.05
N LYS A 135 14.54 -14.21 -15.39
CA LYS A 135 13.90 -15.21 -16.23
C LYS A 135 14.92 -16.32 -16.43
N ILE A 136 14.49 -17.57 -16.23
CA ILE A 136 15.22 -18.70 -16.79
C ILE A 136 15.04 -18.56 -18.30
N VAL A 137 16.13 -18.22 -18.99
CA VAL A 137 16.20 -18.31 -20.45
C VAL A 137 16.52 -19.77 -20.71
N ASP A 138 15.50 -20.52 -21.14
CA ASP A 138 15.70 -21.85 -21.72
C ASP A 138 16.41 -21.71 -23.08
#